data_AF-A0A929IJD1-F1
#
_entry.id   AF-A0A929IJD1-F1
#
_cell.length_a   1.000
_cell.length_b   1.000
_cell.length_c   1.000
_cell.angle_alpha   90.00
_cell.angle_beta   90.00
_cell.angle_gamma   90.00
#
_symmetry.space_group_name_H-M   'P 1'
#
loop_
_entity.id
_entity.type
_entity.pdbx_description
1 polymer ?
#
loop_
_entity_poly.entity_id
_entity_poly.type
_entity_poly.pdbx_seq_one_letter_code
_entity_poly.pdbx_strand_id
1 'polypeptide(L)'
;MASAKPRVKVPKSATNGEIIEIKSLISHKMESGQRKDKKTGELIPRKIINKFIVTFNGKEFFSADWAPAVAANPYMSFHMRATESGTMEFTWVDDDGSKYTAKKDLKVG
;
A
#
# COMPACT_ATOMS: atom_id res chain seq x y z
N MET A 1 -0.16 -11.44 16.66
CA MET A 1 -0.58 -10.36 15.73
C MET A 1 -0.22 -10.83 14.33
N ALA A 2 -1.12 -10.78 13.34
CA ALA A 2 -0.76 -11.15 11.97
C ALA A 2 0.37 -10.20 11.51
N SER A 3 1.52 -10.76 11.15
CA SER A 3 2.66 -9.98 10.66
C SER A 3 2.23 -9.20 9.41
N ALA A 4 2.48 -7.89 9.39
CA ALA A 4 2.14 -7.05 8.25
C ALA A 4 2.95 -7.53 7.03
N LYS A 5 2.27 -8.21 6.10
CA LYS A 5 2.88 -8.83 4.92
C LYS A 5 2.37 -8.13 3.65
N PRO A 6 3.20 -7.29 3.02
CA PRO A 6 2.87 -6.70 1.74
C PRO A 6 2.75 -7.75 0.63
N ARG A 7 1.81 -7.51 -0.30
CA ARG A 7 1.59 -8.28 -1.53
C ARG A 7 1.36 -7.29 -2.65
N VAL A 8 2.21 -7.32 -3.67
CA VAL A 8 2.14 -6.43 -4.82
C VAL A 8 2.14 -7.24 -6.10
N LYS A 9 1.26 -6.86 -7.03
CA LYS A 9 1.18 -7.40 -8.37
C LYS A 9 1.45 -6.27 -9.35
N VAL A 10 2.56 -6.41 -10.05
CA VAL A 10 3.00 -5.57 -11.17
C VAL A 10 3.29 -6.52 -12.32
N PRO A 11 2.82 -6.25 -13.56
CA PRO A 11 3.25 -7.00 -14.73
C PRO A 11 4.79 -7.03 -14.83
N LYS A 12 5.37 -8.18 -15.15
CA LYS A 12 6.84 -8.30 -15.28
C LYS A 12 7.36 -7.58 -16.53
N SER A 13 6.50 -7.44 -17.54
CA SER A 13 6.80 -6.80 -18.81
C SER A 13 5.58 -6.01 -19.30
N ALA A 14 5.83 -4.95 -20.06
CA ALA A 14 4.82 -4.15 -20.75
C ALA A 14 5.41 -3.61 -22.06
N THR A 15 4.54 -3.33 -23.04
CA THR A 15 4.92 -2.63 -24.26
C THR A 15 5.10 -1.14 -23.98
N ASN A 16 5.96 -0.45 -24.75
CA ASN A 16 6.16 0.98 -24.58
C ASN A 16 4.84 1.75 -24.81
N GLY A 17 4.41 2.49 -23.78
CA GLY A 17 3.18 3.27 -23.78
C GLY A 17 1.95 2.52 -23.29
N GLU A 18 2.07 1.23 -22.94
CA GLU A 18 1.00 0.41 -22.39
C GLU A 18 0.51 0.93 -21.04
N ILE A 19 -0.79 0.88 -20.80
CA ILE A 19 -1.38 1.20 -19.50
C ILE A 19 -1.46 -0.10 -18.70
N ILE A 20 -0.63 -0.22 -17.67
CA ILE A 20 -0.61 -1.39 -16.78
C ILE A 20 -1.41 -1.14 -15.51
N GLU A 21 -2.11 -2.17 -15.03
CA GLU A 21 -2.78 -2.17 -13.75
C GLU A 21 -1.83 -2.67 -12.65
N ILE A 22 -1.66 -1.85 -11.62
CA ILE A 22 -0.87 -2.17 -10.43
C ILE A 22 -1.82 -2.47 -9.29
N LYS A 23 -1.57 -3.55 -8.55
CA LYS A 23 -2.37 -3.94 -7.38
C LYS A 23 -1.48 -4.10 -6.17
N SER A 24 -1.97 -3.61 -5.06
CA SER A 24 -1.25 -3.65 -3.80
C SER A 24 -2.21 -4.03 -2.67
N LEU A 25 -1.74 -4.87 -1.75
CA LEU A 25 -2.47 -5.32 -0.57
C LEU A 25 -1.48 -5.53 0.57
N ILE A 26 -1.84 -5.15 1.77
CA ILE A 26 -1.02 -5.42 2.96
C ILE A 26 -1.89 -5.96 4.08
N SER A 27 -1.45 -7.03 4.76
CA SER A 27 -2.16 -7.55 5.93
C SER A 27 -2.11 -6.54 7.07
N HIS A 28 -3.23 -5.93 7.43
CA HIS A 28 -3.32 -4.96 8.52
C HIS A 28 -4.74 -4.89 9.09
N LYS A 29 -4.90 -4.67 10.39
CA LYS A 29 -6.23 -4.63 11.04
C LYS A 29 -7.03 -3.38 10.72
N MET A 30 -6.36 -2.26 10.45
CA MET A 30 -6.98 -0.94 10.26
C MET A 30 -7.95 -0.61 11.40
N GLU A 31 -7.48 -0.64 12.65
CA GLU A 31 -8.30 -0.31 13.81
C GLU A 31 -8.69 1.18 13.74
N SER A 32 -9.99 1.44 13.56
CA SER A 32 -10.47 2.77 13.18
C SER A 32 -10.53 3.77 14.34
N GLY A 33 -10.43 3.29 15.58
CA GLY A 33 -10.67 4.11 16.77
C GLY A 33 -12.11 4.08 17.27
N GLN A 34 -13.03 3.48 16.52
CA GLN A 34 -14.48 3.52 16.81
C GLN A 34 -14.98 2.27 17.54
N ARG A 35 -14.20 1.19 17.55
CA ARG A 35 -14.57 -0.07 18.20
C ARG A 35 -14.37 0.05 19.71
N LYS A 36 -15.33 -0.44 20.49
CA LYS A 36 -15.21 -0.56 21.94
C LYS A 36 -14.64 -1.90 22.37
N ASP A 37 -13.82 -1.90 23.41
CA ASP A 37 -13.40 -3.13 24.07
C ASP A 37 -14.59 -3.75 24.83
N LYS A 38 -14.76 -5.06 24.71
CA LYS A 38 -15.91 -5.76 25.30
C LYS A 38 -15.82 -5.90 26.82
N LYS A 39 -14.63 -5.83 27.39
CA LYS A 39 -14.39 -5.99 28.83
C LYS A 39 -14.39 -4.65 29.54
N THR A 40 -13.76 -3.62 28.96
CA THR A 40 -13.64 -2.30 29.59
C THR A 40 -14.71 -1.30 29.13
N GLY A 41 -15.31 -1.51 27.95
CA GLY A 41 -16.27 -0.56 27.35
C GLY A 41 -15.63 0.68 26.73
N GLU A 42 -14.30 0.82 26.83
CA GLU A 42 -13.53 1.96 26.30
C GLU A 42 -13.31 1.85 24.79
N LEU A 43 -13.08 2.99 24.13
CA LEU A 43 -12.68 3.01 22.73
C LEU A 43 -11.27 2.47 22.56
N ILE A 44 -11.10 1.61 21.57
CA ILE A 44 -9.81 1.05 21.22
C ILE A 44 -9.07 2.08 20.38
N PRO A 45 -7.84 2.47 20.76
CA PRO A 45 -7.10 3.49 20.02
C PRO A 45 -6.97 3.16 18.54
N ARG A 46 -7.09 4.19 17.72
CA ARG A 46 -6.85 4.10 16.27
C ARG A 46 -5.45 3.54 16.02
N LYS A 47 -5.36 2.60 15.09
CA LYS A 47 -4.12 2.11 14.52
C LYS A 47 -4.36 1.68 13.09
N ILE A 48 -4.01 2.55 12.15
CA ILE A 48 -4.15 2.32 10.72
C ILE A 48 -2.84 2.54 9.99
N ILE A 49 -2.77 2.03 8.77
CA ILE A 49 -1.84 2.53 7.78
C ILE A 49 -2.38 3.88 7.30
N ASN A 50 -1.62 4.94 7.53
CA ASN A 50 -2.05 6.31 7.27
C ASN A 50 -1.49 6.89 5.97
N LYS A 51 -0.43 6.29 5.42
CA LYS A 51 0.17 6.75 4.17
C LYS A 51 0.66 5.58 3.33
N PHE A 52 0.42 5.67 2.03
CA PHE A 52 0.92 4.75 1.02
C PHE A 52 1.64 5.54 -0.07
N ILE A 53 2.87 5.15 -0.38
CA ILE A 53 3.74 5.84 -1.33
C ILE A 53 4.30 4.81 -2.30
N VAL A 54 4.35 5.16 -3.58
CA VAL A 54 5.00 4.37 -4.62
C VAL A 54 6.01 5.24 -5.34
N THR A 55 7.26 4.79 -5.33
CA THR A 55 8.31 5.40 -6.13
C THR A 55 8.66 4.52 -7.32
N PHE A 56 9.02 5.14 -8.43
CA PHE A 56 9.50 4.47 -9.63
C PHE A 56 10.84 5.09 -10.02
N ASN A 57 11.89 4.27 -10.12
CA ASN A 57 13.26 4.73 -10.37
C ASN A 57 13.72 5.83 -9.39
N GLY A 58 13.29 5.72 -8.12
CA GLY A 58 13.63 6.67 -7.05
C GLY A 58 12.81 7.96 -7.03
N LYS A 59 11.91 8.18 -8.00
CA LYS A 59 11.00 9.34 -8.03
C LYS A 59 9.63 8.95 -7.51
N GLU A 60 9.01 9.81 -6.71
CA GLU A 60 7.62 9.60 -6.30
C GLU A 60 6.70 9.62 -7.53
N PHE A 61 6.00 8.51 -7.74
CA PHE A 61 5.02 8.35 -8.82
C PHE A 61 3.60 8.52 -8.29
N PHE A 62 3.33 8.02 -7.09
CA PHE A 62 2.01 8.03 -6.48
C PHE A 62 2.11 8.13 -4.96
N SER A 63 1.21 8.89 -4.36
CA SER A 63 0.99 8.88 -2.92
C SER A 63 -0.49 9.01 -2.58
N ALA A 64 -0.87 8.40 -1.45
CA ALA A 64 -2.21 8.46 -0.91
C ALA A 64 -2.16 8.52 0.62
N ASP A 65 -2.90 9.46 1.19
CA ASP A 65 -3.18 9.51 2.62
C ASP A 65 -4.44 8.70 2.91
N TRP A 66 -4.35 7.78 3.86
CA TRP A 66 -5.43 6.87 4.22
C TRP A 66 -6.05 7.26 5.55
N ALA A 67 -7.38 7.20 5.58
CA ALA A 67 -8.18 7.54 6.74
C ALA A 67 -8.81 6.26 7.36
N PRO A 68 -9.35 6.35 8.60
CA PRO A 68 -9.89 5.19 9.32
C PRO A 68 -11.02 4.42 8.63
N ALA A 69 -11.63 4.98 7.59
CA ALA A 69 -12.68 4.32 6.81
C ALA A 69 -12.14 3.29 5.79
N VAL A 70 -10.81 3.21 5.59
CA VAL A 70 -10.21 2.17 4.75
C VAL A 70 -10.30 0.82 5.46
N ALA A 71 -10.83 -0.18 4.76
CA ALA A 71 -11.07 -1.52 5.30
C ALA A 71 -9.77 -2.23 5.72
N ALA A 72 -9.91 -3.19 6.64
CA ALA A 72 -8.85 -4.12 7.01
C ALA A 72 -8.28 -4.84 5.78
N ASN A 73 -6.98 -5.15 5.84
CA ASN A 73 -6.17 -5.63 4.72
C ASN A 73 -6.25 -4.67 3.52
N PRO A 74 -5.83 -3.41 3.70
CA PRO A 74 -6.10 -2.36 2.73
C PRO A 74 -5.54 -2.72 1.35
N TYR A 75 -6.42 -2.59 0.35
CA TYR A 75 -6.15 -2.86 -1.05
C TYR A 75 -6.23 -1.56 -1.83
N MET A 76 -5.30 -1.38 -2.76
CA MET A 76 -5.29 -0.25 -3.68
C MET A 76 -4.89 -0.74 -5.06
N SER A 77 -5.61 -0.28 -6.08
CA SER A 77 -5.27 -0.48 -7.48
C SER A 77 -5.32 0.82 -8.24
N PHE A 78 -4.31 1.01 -9.09
CA PHE A 78 -4.14 2.20 -9.91
C PHE A 78 -3.42 1.79 -11.19
N HIS A 79 -3.44 2.71 -12.16
CA HIS A 79 -2.83 2.49 -13.46
C HIS A 79 -1.58 3.33 -13.62
N MET A 80 -0.62 2.81 -14.37
CA MET A 80 0.57 3.55 -14.80
C MET A 80 0.78 3.33 -16.29
N ARG A 81 1.21 4.36 -17.00
CA ARG A 81 1.71 4.20 -18.37
C ARG A 81 3.16 3.74 -18.31
N ALA A 82 3.46 2.57 -18.88
CA ALA A 82 4.78 1.99 -18.91
C ALA A 82 5.61 2.56 -20.07
N THR A 83 6.43 3.57 -19.80
CA THR A 83 7.28 4.21 -20.83
C THR A 83 8.75 3.80 -20.73
N GLU A 84 9.18 3.31 -19.58
CA GLU A 84 10.56 2.89 -19.35
C GLU A 84 10.63 1.70 -18.38
N SER A 85 11.71 0.92 -18.46
CA SER A 85 12.00 -0.14 -17.49
C SER A 85 12.46 0.45 -16.17
N GLY A 86 12.17 -0.22 -15.05
CA GLY A 86 12.56 0.28 -13.75
C GLY A 86 12.10 -0.56 -12.58
N THR A 87 12.44 -0.08 -11.38
CA THR A 87 12.01 -0.69 -10.11
C THR A 87 10.97 0.21 -9.45
N MET A 88 9.83 -0.41 -9.11
CA MET A 88 8.81 0.16 -8.24
C MET A 88 9.08 -0.22 -6.80
N GLU A 89 9.07 0.77 -5.91
CA GLU A 89 9.13 0.57 -4.47
C GLU A 89 7.85 1.11 -3.82
N PHE A 90 7.17 0.22 -3.10
CA PHE A 90 5.92 0.47 -2.41
C PHE A 90 6.22 0.62 -0.92
N THR A 91 5.71 1.68 -0.30
CA THR A 91 5.91 1.97 1.13
C THR A 91 4.56 2.22 1.80
N TRP A 92 4.28 1.50 2.87
CA TRP A 92 3.15 1.75 3.77
C TRP A 92 3.68 2.26 5.10
N VAL A 93 3.07 3.32 5.62
CA VAL A 93 3.41 3.93 6.91
C VAL A 93 2.25 3.72 7.87
N ASP A 94 2.53 3.16 9.04
CA ASP A 94 1.59 2.92 10.12
C ASP A 94 1.54 4.13 11.08
N ASP A 95 0.45 4.28 11.81
CA ASP A 95 0.30 5.30 12.87
C ASP A 95 1.36 5.15 13.97
N ASP A 96 1.89 3.94 14.20
CA ASP A 96 2.99 3.72 15.15
C ASP A 96 4.39 4.07 14.61
N GLY A 97 4.48 4.59 13.39
CA GLY A 97 5.73 4.96 12.72
C GLY A 97 6.41 3.80 11.99
N SER A 98 5.90 2.57 12.10
CA SER A 98 6.41 1.43 11.33
C SER A 98 6.28 1.68 9.84
N LYS A 99 7.27 1.19 9.10
CA LYS A 99 7.28 1.22 7.64
C LYS A 99 7.38 -0.19 7.09
N TYR A 100 6.52 -0.47 6.12
CA TYR A 100 6.54 -1.73 5.38
C TYR A 100 6.87 -1.42 3.92
N THR A 101 7.77 -2.20 3.33
CA THR A 101 8.18 -1.98 1.94
C THR A 101 8.04 -3.24 1.09
N ALA A 102 7.85 -3.04 -0.21
CA ALA A 102 7.90 -4.10 -1.21
C ALA A 102 8.49 -3.55 -2.52
N LYS A 103 9.24 -4.38 -3.24
CA LYS A 103 9.84 -4.01 -4.53
C LYS A 103 9.36 -4.92 -5.66
N LYS A 104 9.16 -4.33 -6.83
CA LYS A 104 8.87 -5.05 -8.08
C LYS A 104 9.51 -4.36 -9.26
N ASP A 105 10.07 -5.16 -10.15
CA ASP A 105 10.64 -4.66 -11.39
C ASP A 105 9.62 -4.74 -12.52
N LEU A 106 9.65 -3.74 -13.38
CA LEU A 106 8.92 -3.65 -14.64
C LEU A 106 9.93 -3.56 -15.78
N LYS A 107 9.80 -4.44 -16.78
CA LYS A 107 10.53 -4.32 -18.04
C LYS A 107 9.63 -3.75 -19.11
N VAL A 108 10.12 -2.76 -19.85
CA VAL A 108 9.45 -2.17 -21.01
C VAL A 108 10.29 -2.48 -22.25
N GLY A 109 9.64 -3.01 -23.28
CA GLY A 109 10.27 -3.42 -24.54
C GLY A 109 9.27 -3.47 -25.70
#